data_AF-A0A132B956-F1
#
_entry.id   AF-A0A132B956-F1
#
_cell.length_a   1.000
_cell.length_b   1.000
_cell.length_c   1.000
_cell.angle_alpha   90.00
_cell.angle_beta   90.00
_cell.angle_gamma   90.00
#
_symmetry.space_group_name_H-M   'P 1'
#
loop_
_entity.id
_entity.type
_entity.pdbx_description
1 polymer ?
#
loop_
_entity_poly.entity_id
_entity_poly.type
_entity_poly.pdbx_seq_one_letter_code
_entity_poly.pdbx_strand_id
1 'polypeptide(L)'
;KVPTYEYYGFVLYLFSSLTFLMYLLWSYLPSPFLHALGIYYYPNRWWSLALPSFLVMLLVYIYVALASYNTGYLTLPLSSIETIIDDAANVVTID
;
A
#
# COMPACT_ATOMS: atom_id res chain seq x y z
N LYS A 1 20.85 -1.16 25.98
CA LYS A 1 20.15 -2.19 25.19
C LYS A 1 19.86 -1.55 23.84
N VAL A 2 20.50 -2.00 22.76
CA VAL A 2 20.31 -1.40 21.42
C VAL A 2 18.85 -1.63 21.01
N PRO A 3 18.13 -0.62 20.52
CA PRO A 3 16.75 -0.78 20.07
C PRO A 3 16.69 -1.81 18.93
N THR A 4 16.06 -2.95 19.21
CA THR A 4 15.97 -4.10 18.30
C THR A 4 15.11 -3.83 17.05
N TYR A 5 14.53 -2.65 16.90
CA TYR A 5 13.65 -2.33 15.77
C TYR A 5 14.41 -1.80 14.55
N GLU A 6 15.59 -1.21 14.76
CA GLU A 6 16.37 -0.56 13.70
C GLU A 6 16.92 -1.57 12.68
N TYR A 7 17.34 -2.76 13.15
CA TYR A 7 17.87 -3.78 12.24
C TYR A 7 16.80 -4.39 11.35
N TYR A 8 15.54 -4.51 11.81
CA TYR A 8 14.45 -5.01 10.98
C TYR A 8 14.16 -4.05 9.83
N GLY A 9 14.11 -2.74 10.13
CA GLY A 9 13.96 -1.71 9.10
C GLY A 9 15.09 -1.74 8.08
N PHE A 10 16.34 -1.88 8.54
CA PHE A 10 17.50 -1.97 7.65
C PHE A 10 17.47 -3.23 6.76
N VAL A 11 17.15 -4.39 7.33
CA VAL A 11 17.05 -5.65 6.58
C VAL A 11 15.90 -5.58 5.56
N LEU A 12 14.74 -5.05 5.96
CA LEU A 12 13.61 -4.84 5.05
C LEU A 12 13.97 -3.88 3.92
N TYR A 13 14.66 -2.78 4.21
CA TYR A 13 15.11 -1.82 3.21
C TYR A 13 16.05 -2.48 2.18
N LEU A 14 17.07 -3.21 2.64
CA LEU A 14 17.99 -3.91 1.74
C LEU A 14 17.27 -4.96 0.88
N PHE A 15 16.43 -5.79 1.51
CA PHE A 15 15.72 -6.86 0.82
C PHE A 15 14.69 -6.33 -0.18
N SER A 16 13.92 -5.31 0.20
CA SER A 16 12.93 -4.67 -0.68
C SER A 16 13.61 -3.96 -1.85
N SER A 17 14.71 -3.24 -1.62
CA SER A 17 15.47 -2.58 -2.68
C SER A 17 16.05 -3.57 -3.67
N LEU A 18 16.66 -4.66 -3.18
CA LEU A 18 17.21 -5.72 -4.02
C LEU A 18 16.12 -6.44 -4.82
N THR A 19 14.99 -6.76 -4.18
CA THR A 19 13.83 -7.38 -4.84
C THR A 19 13.25 -6.48 -5.92
N PHE A 20 13.13 -5.17 -5.64
CA PHE A 20 12.65 -4.19 -6.60
C PHE A 20 13.59 -4.05 -7.81
N LEU A 21 14.90 -4.00 -7.59
CA LEU A 21 15.89 -3.99 -8.67
C LEU A 21 15.79 -5.24 -9.54
N MET A 22 15.69 -6.43 -8.94
CA MET A 22 15.51 -7.68 -9.69
C MET A 22 14.21 -7.67 -10.49
N TYR A 23 13.12 -7.15 -9.92
CA TYR A 23 11.84 -7.00 -10.61
C TYR A 23 11.94 -6.07 -11.83
N LEU A 24 12.62 -4.93 -11.70
CA LEU A 24 12.86 -4.02 -12.82
C LEU A 24 13.73 -4.67 -13.90
N LEU A 25 14.83 -5.31 -13.51
CA LEU A 25 15.70 -6.02 -14.45
C LEU A 25 14.92 -7.08 -15.22
N TRP A 26 14.17 -7.94 -14.53
CA TRP A 26 13.32 -8.95 -15.16
C TRP A 26 12.26 -8.34 -16.10
N SER A 27 11.64 -7.23 -15.69
CA SER A 27 10.60 -6.54 -16.46
C SER A 27 11.13 -5.94 -17.77
N TYR A 28 12.28 -5.25 -17.71
CA TYR A 28 12.79 -4.43 -18.81
C TYR A 28 13.88 -5.09 -19.65
N LEU A 29 14.62 -6.10 -19.14
CA LEU A 29 15.64 -6.77 -19.96
C LEU A 29 14.99 -7.56 -21.12
N PRO A 30 15.53 -7.47 -22.34
CA PRO A 30 15.08 -8.29 -23.44
C PRO A 30 15.49 -9.76 -23.23
N SER A 31 14.71 -10.69 -23.80
CA SER A 31 14.89 -12.13 -23.59
C SER A 31 16.32 -12.63 -23.85
N PRO A 32 17.05 -12.22 -24.92
CA PRO A 32 18.40 -12.71 -25.16
C PRO A 32 19.38 -12.47 -24.00
N PHE A 33 19.25 -11.34 -23.28
CA PHE A 33 20.08 -11.05 -22.12
C PHE A 33 19.78 -11.98 -20.94
N LEU A 34 18.49 -12.28 -20.70
CA LEU A 34 18.10 -13.25 -19.67
C LEU A 34 18.60 -14.66 -20.00
N HIS A 35 18.56 -15.06 -21.27
CA HIS A 35 19.07 -16.37 -21.71
C HIS A 35 20.60 -16.44 -21.60
N ALA A 36 21.31 -15.34 -21.86
CA ALA A 36 22.76 -15.25 -21.65
C ALA A 36 23.15 -15.37 -20.16
N LEU A 37 22.28 -14.91 -19.25
CA LEU A 37 22.41 -15.13 -17.80
C LEU A 37 22.00 -16.54 -17.35
N GLY A 38 21.56 -17.40 -18.27
CA GLY A 38 21.10 -18.76 -17.97
C GLY A 38 19.66 -18.85 -17.46
N ILE A 39 18.87 -17.78 -17.56
CA ILE A 39 17.50 -17.70 -17.05
C ILE A 39 16.51 -18.00 -18.18
N TYR A 40 15.99 -19.23 -18.19
CA TYR A 40 15.01 -19.70 -19.19
C TYR A 40 13.57 -19.78 -18.66
N TYR A 41 13.42 -19.92 -17.33
CA TYR A 41 12.12 -20.11 -16.69
C TYR A 41 11.79 -18.91 -15.82
N TYR A 42 10.83 -18.10 -16.27
CA TYR A 42 10.29 -16.96 -15.54
C TYR A 42 8.81 -16.77 -15.88
N PRO A 43 8.02 -16.13 -15.00
CA PRO A 43 6.59 -15.94 -15.23
C PRO A 43 6.31 -15.08 -16.48
N ASN A 44 5.06 -15.10 -16.96
CA ASN A 44 4.67 -14.28 -18.11
C ASN A 44 4.95 -12.78 -17.82
N ARG A 45 5.57 -12.07 -18.78
CA ARG A 45 5.88 -10.63 -18.68
C ARG A 45 4.67 -9.75 -18.43
N TRP A 46 3.46 -10.21 -18.72
CA TRP A 46 2.22 -9.51 -18.36
C TRP A 46 2.14 -9.15 -16.87
N TRP A 47 2.76 -9.94 -15.98
CA TRP A 47 2.85 -9.63 -14.56
C TRP A 47 3.62 -8.34 -14.24
N SER A 48 4.49 -7.89 -15.14
CA SER A 48 5.16 -6.59 -15.05
C SER A 48 4.16 -5.42 -15.10
N LEU A 49 3.03 -5.59 -15.80
CA LEU A 49 1.94 -4.60 -15.84
C LEU A 49 0.92 -4.85 -14.72
N ALA A 50 0.56 -6.11 -14.51
CA ALA A 50 -0.51 -6.47 -13.58
C ALA A 50 -0.20 -6.04 -12.14
N LEU A 51 1.00 -6.32 -11.64
CA LEU A 51 1.40 -5.96 -10.27
C LEU A 51 1.27 -4.46 -9.96
N PRO A 52 1.89 -3.54 -10.73
CA PRO A 52 1.77 -2.11 -10.44
C PRO A 52 0.33 -1.61 -10.60
N SER A 53 -0.42 -2.09 -11.61
CA SER A 53 -1.83 -1.71 -11.77
C SER A 53 -2.69 -2.15 -10.58
N PHE A 54 -2.46 -3.36 -10.06
CA PHE A 54 -3.16 -3.87 -8.90
C PHE A 54 -2.81 -3.07 -7.64
N LEU A 55 -1.54 -2.73 -7.43
CA LEU A 55 -1.12 -1.91 -6.29
C LEU A 55 -1.78 -0.52 -6.30
N VAL A 56 -1.84 0.12 -7.46
CA VAL A 56 -2.52 1.43 -7.60
C VAL A 56 -4.01 1.31 -7.28
N MET A 57 -4.70 0.31 -7.85
CA MET A 57 -6.13 0.11 -7.59
C MET A 57 -6.41 -0.32 -6.16
N LEU A 58 -5.53 -1.12 -5.54
CA LEU A 58 -5.62 -1.50 -4.14
C LEU A 58 -5.53 -0.26 -3.22
N LEU A 59 -4.63 0.66 -3.53
CA LEU A 59 -4.47 1.91 -2.78
C LEU A 59 -5.74 2.77 -2.87
N VAL A 60 -6.30 2.94 -4.07
CA VAL A 60 -7.58 3.64 -4.26
C VAL A 60 -8.70 2.94 -3.48
N TYR A 61 -8.77 1.60 -3.58
CA TYR A 61 -9.75 0.81 -2.86
C TYR A 61 -9.67 1.02 -1.34
N ILE A 62 -8.47 1.06 -0.76
CA ILE A 62 -8.29 1.30 0.68
C ILE A 62 -8.92 2.65 1.09
N TYR A 63 -8.69 3.72 0.32
CA TYR A 63 -9.28 5.03 0.62
C TYR A 63 -10.80 5.03 0.51
N VAL A 64 -11.35 4.44 -0.56
CA VAL A 64 -12.80 4.35 -0.75
C VAL A 64 -13.43 3.51 0.35
N ALA A 65 -12.85 2.35 0.67
CA ALA A 65 -13.33 1.48 1.73
C ALA A 65 -13.30 2.19 3.09
N LEU A 66 -12.20 2.85 3.43
CA LEU A 66 -12.07 3.59 4.69
C LEU A 66 -13.07 4.75 4.77
N ALA A 67 -13.22 5.54 3.71
CA ALA A 67 -14.22 6.60 3.65
C ALA A 67 -15.64 6.04 3.82
N SER A 68 -15.98 4.97 3.11
CA SER A 68 -17.29 4.34 3.20
C SER A 68 -17.58 3.77 4.59
N TYR A 69 -16.59 3.18 5.26
CA TYR A 69 -16.73 2.66 6.62
C TYR A 69 -16.87 3.80 7.64
N ASN A 70 -16.05 4.84 7.50
CA ASN A 70 -16.12 6.01 8.36
C ASN A 70 -17.47 6.71 8.26
N THR A 71 -17.97 6.97 7.05
CA THR A 71 -19.25 7.68 6.86
C THR A 71 -20.47 6.78 7.06
N GLY A 72 -20.37 5.49 6.72
CA GLY A 72 -21.50 4.56 6.77
C GLY A 72 -21.71 3.87 8.12
N TYR A 73 -20.67 3.75 8.95
CA TYR A 73 -20.74 2.98 10.19
C TYR A 73 -20.26 3.75 11.42
N LEU A 74 -19.16 4.51 11.32
CA LEU A 74 -18.60 5.21 12.48
C LEU A 74 -19.18 6.61 12.69
N THR A 75 -19.50 7.31 11.61
CA THR A 75 -20.10 8.66 11.66
C THR A 75 -21.61 8.52 11.75
N LEU A 76 -22.21 9.23 12.69
CA LEU A 76 -23.67 9.23 12.81
C LEU A 76 -24.33 9.83 11.56
N PRO A 77 -25.52 9.33 11.17
CA PRO A 77 -26.32 9.96 10.14
C PRO A 77 -26.61 11.42 10.48
N LEU A 78 -26.62 12.31 9.49
CA LEU A 78 -26.90 13.75 9.66
C LEU A 78 -28.27 14.04 10.29
N SER A 79 -29.21 13.11 10.19
CA SER A 79 -30.55 13.21 10.77
C SER A 79 -30.64 12.64 12.19
N SER A 80 -29.54 12.20 12.80
CA SER A 80 -29.57 11.66 14.17
C SER A 80 -29.79 12.78 15.17
N ILE A 81 -30.68 12.54 16.14
CA ILE A 81 -30.92 13.49 17.24
C ILE A 81 -29.68 13.66 18.12
N GLU A 82 -28.81 12.65 18.16
CA GLU A 82 -27.54 12.66 18.88
C GLU A 82 -26.52 13.65 18.28
N THR A 83 -26.78 14.15 17.06
CA THR A 83 -25.98 15.20 16.42
C THR A 83 -26.42 16.62 16.82
N ILE A 84 -27.52 16.77 17.57
CA ILE A 84 -27.97 18.05 18.13
C ILE A 84 -27.21 18.29 19.44
N ILE A 85 -26.43 19.38 19.48
CA ILE A 85 -25.62 19.77 20.64
C ILE A 85 -25.98 21.17 21.13
N ASP A 86 -25.68 21.47 22.39
CA ASP A 86 -25.77 22.80 22.99
C ASP A 86 -24.38 23.45 23.15
N ASP A 87 -24.34 24.69 23.63
CA ASP A 87 -23.08 25.43 23.83
C ASP A 87 -22.18 24.83 24.92
N ALA A 88 -22.69 23.93 25.76
CA ALA A 88 -21.91 23.25 26.80
C ALA A 88 -21.29 21.93 26.31
N ALA A 89 -21.63 21.47 25.11
CA ALA A 89 -21.12 20.25 24.54
C ALA A 89 -19.61 20.36 24.24
N ASN A 90 -18.86 19.36 24.69
CA ASN A 90 -17.42 19.28 24.48
C ASN A 90 -17.16 18.79 23.04
N VAL A 91 -16.90 19.73 22.13
CA VAL A 91 -16.47 19.41 20.77
C VAL A 91 -14.97 19.12 20.81
N VAL A 92 -14.54 17.97 20.29
CA VAL A 92 -13.12 17.70 20.08
C VAL A 92 -12.61 18.73 19.07
N THR A 93 -11.88 19.73 19.55
CA THR A 93 -11.15 20.67 18.70
C THR A 93 -9.92 19.96 18.16
N ILE A 94 -9.72 20.06 16.86
CA ILE A 94 -8.51 19.58 16.19
C ILE A 94 -7.46 20.68 16.39
N ASP A 95 -6.60 20.48 17.39
CA ASP A 95 -5.39 21.30 17.57
C ASP A 95 -4.28 20.89 16.58
#